data_AF-A0A839AMY7-F1
#
_entry.id   AF-A0A839AMY7-F1
#
_cell.length_a   1.000
_cell.length_b   1.000
_cell.length_c   1.000
_cell.angle_alpha   90.00
_cell.angle_beta   90.00
_cell.angle_gamma   90.00
#
_symmetry.space_group_name_H-M   'P 1'
#
loop_
_entity.id
_entity.type
_entity.pdbx_description
1 polymer ?
#
loop_
_entity_poly.entity_id
_entity_poly.type
_entity_poly.pdbx_seq_one_letter_code
_entity_poly.pdbx_strand_id
1 'polypeptide(L)'
;MYSEEEVEKQDKIIEKKLWVVLMPILIITVIALSYKTDSLKYKKRIYFQAKEVSYSGIIISKKIDKLFGEPTHRTPRIITLNSNYERSVLPSIYDRLKIGDSIIKNKGSDSVYYYRNKRVILIDDELKYLRESSLVKK
;
A
#
# COMPACT_ATOMS: atom_id res chain seq x y z
N MET A 1 -35.86 -35.19 -42.63
CA MET A 1 -34.41 -35.35 -42.40
C MET A 1 -33.80 -34.06 -42.92
N TYR A 2 -33.15 -33.26 -42.07
CA TYR A 2 -32.56 -31.99 -42.50
C TYR A 2 -31.43 -32.26 -43.50
N SER A 3 -31.29 -31.42 -44.53
CA SER A 3 -30.20 -31.58 -45.49
C SER A 3 -28.87 -31.17 -44.85
N GLU A 4 -27.76 -31.74 -45.31
CA GLU A 4 -26.42 -31.41 -44.79
C GLU A 4 -26.11 -29.90 -44.92
N GLU A 5 -26.58 -29.25 -46.00
CA GLU A 5 -26.42 -27.82 -46.20
C GLU A 5 -27.21 -26.96 -45.19
N GLU A 6 -28.36 -27.43 -44.71
CA GLU A 6 -29.16 -26.73 -43.70
C GLU A 6 -28.54 -26.84 -42.30
N VAL A 7 -27.89 -27.96 -42.01
CA VAL A 7 -27.13 -28.16 -40.77
C VAL A 7 -25.88 -27.28 -40.77
N GLU A 8 -25.12 -27.28 -41.86
CA GLU A 8 -23.89 -26.48 -41.97
C GLU A 8 -24.16 -24.96 -41.87
N LYS A 9 -25.28 -24.49 -42.44
CA LYS A 9 -25.72 -23.09 -42.28
C LYS A 9 -26.08 -22.75 -40.84
N GLN A 10 -26.75 -23.66 -40.12
CA GLN A 10 -27.10 -23.46 -38.72
C GLN A 10 -25.85 -23.41 -37.84
N ASP A 11 -24.88 -24.30 -38.05
CA ASP A 11 -23.62 -24.32 -37.31
C ASP A 11 -22.83 -23.02 -37.48
N LYS A 12 -22.71 -22.51 -38.71
CA LYS A 12 -22.06 -21.21 -38.98
C LYS A 12 -22.76 -20.03 -38.30
N ILE A 13 -24.10 -20.07 -38.20
CA ILE A 13 -24.88 -19.03 -37.50
C ILE A 13 -24.66 -19.12 -35.99
N ILE A 14 -24.63 -20.33 -35.43
CA ILE A 14 -24.39 -20.58 -34.01
C ILE A 14 -22.97 -20.13 -33.64
N GLU A 15 -21.97 -20.52 -34.42
CA GLU A 15 -20.57 -20.15 -34.21
C GLU A 15 -20.40 -18.62 -34.25
N LYS A 16 -20.99 -17.95 -35.25
CA LYS A 16 -20.95 -16.49 -35.35
C LYS A 16 -21.61 -15.81 -34.15
N LYS A 17 -22.76 -16.30 -33.69
CA LYS A 17 -23.44 -15.77 -32.49
C LYS A 17 -22.60 -16.01 -31.23
N LEU A 18 -21.96 -17.17 -31.11
CA LEU A 18 -21.06 -17.49 -30.00
C LEU A 18 -19.87 -16.52 -29.95
N TRP A 19 -19.23 -16.27 -31.10
CA TRP A 19 -18.12 -15.32 -31.21
C TRP A 19 -18.53 -13.88 -30.87
N VAL A 20 -19.72 -13.46 -31.26
CA VAL A 20 -20.27 -12.12 -30.93
C VAL A 20 -20.46 -11.95 -29.42
N VAL A 21 -20.77 -13.01 -28.69
CA VAL A 21 -20.92 -12.96 -27.22
C VAL A 21 -19.57 -13.15 -26.50
N LEU A 22 -18.71 -14.03 -27.01
CA LEU A 22 -17.41 -14.32 -26.39
C LEU A 22 -16.41 -13.17 -26.54
N MET A 23 -16.37 -12.49 -27.70
CA MET A 23 -15.44 -11.37 -27.92
C MET A 23 -15.54 -10.26 -26.86
N PRO A 24 -16.71 -9.68 -26.56
CA PRO A 24 -16.80 -8.63 -25.56
C PRO A 24 -16.41 -9.11 -24.17
N ILE A 25 -16.75 -10.35 -23.79
CA ILE A 25 -16.34 -10.94 -22.51
C ILE A 25 -14.81 -11.06 -22.43
N LEU A 26 -14.18 -11.54 -23.52
CA LEU A 26 -12.74 -11.68 -23.61
C LEU A 26 -12.03 -10.32 -23.52
N ILE A 27 -12.53 -9.31 -24.23
CA ILE A 27 -11.99 -7.93 -24.18
C ILE A 27 -12.06 -7.37 -22.75
N ILE A 28 -13.21 -7.46 -22.09
CA ILE A 28 -13.39 -6.99 -20.71
C ILE A 28 -12.42 -7.72 -19.76
N THR A 29 -12.27 -9.03 -19.94
CA THR A 29 -11.36 -9.84 -19.13
C THR A 29 -9.89 -9.41 -19.30
N VAL A 30 -9.46 -9.18 -20.54
CA VAL A 30 -8.09 -8.70 -20.84
C VAL A 30 -7.84 -7.32 -20.24
N ILE A 31 -8.81 -6.42 -20.32
CA ILE A 31 -8.73 -5.08 -19.71
C ILE A 31 -8.60 -5.22 -18.18
N ALA A 32 -9.49 -5.99 -17.54
CA ALA A 32 -9.48 -6.19 -16.10
C ALA A 32 -8.16 -6.81 -15.60
N LEU A 33 -7.62 -7.79 -16.33
CA LEU A 33 -6.32 -8.41 -16.02
C LEU A 33 -5.18 -7.39 -16.14
N SER A 34 -5.17 -6.59 -17.21
CA SER A 34 -4.16 -5.54 -17.41
C SER A 34 -4.15 -4.54 -16.25
N TYR A 35 -5.31 -3.99 -15.88
CA TYR A 35 -5.44 -3.08 -14.73
C TYR A 35 -4.96 -3.70 -13.41
N LYS A 36 -5.30 -4.97 -13.16
CA LYS A 36 -4.86 -5.69 -11.95
C LYS A 36 -3.35 -5.82 -11.92
N THR A 37 -2.72 -6.15 -13.04
CA THR A 37 -1.25 -6.31 -13.11
C THR A 37 -0.51 -5.00 -12.89
N ASP A 38 -0.98 -3.90 -13.47
CA ASP A 38 -0.36 -2.58 -13.29
C ASP A 38 -0.54 -2.06 -11.87
N SER A 39 -1.72 -2.28 -11.28
CA SER A 39 -1.97 -1.97 -9.86
C SER A 39 -1.00 -2.72 -8.95
N LEU A 40 -0.76 -4.02 -9.19
CA LEU A 40 0.17 -4.82 -8.40
C LEU A 40 1.63 -4.35 -8.57
N LYS A 41 2.06 -4.08 -9.81
CA LYS A 41 3.39 -3.52 -10.10
C LYS A 41 3.59 -2.18 -9.39
N TYR A 42 2.59 -1.31 -9.44
CA TYR A 42 2.60 -0.02 -8.76
C TYR A 42 2.76 -0.19 -7.24
N LYS A 43 1.93 -1.02 -6.61
CA LYS A 43 2.01 -1.28 -5.15
C LYS A 43 3.35 -1.87 -4.74
N LYS A 44 3.88 -2.82 -5.52
CA LYS A 44 5.20 -3.41 -5.31
C LYS A 44 6.31 -2.35 -5.37
N ARG A 45 6.27 -1.46 -6.37
CA ARG A 45 7.21 -0.35 -6.50
C ARG A 45 7.17 0.58 -5.29
N ILE A 46 5.97 0.98 -4.84
CA ILE A 46 5.81 1.85 -3.66
C ILE A 46 6.34 1.16 -2.40
N TYR A 47 6.07 -0.13 -2.21
CA TYR A 47 6.62 -0.90 -1.09
C TYR A 47 8.15 -0.88 -1.07
N PHE A 48 8.81 -1.19 -2.19
CA PHE A 48 10.27 -1.17 -2.25
C PHE A 48 10.85 0.23 -2.07
N GLN A 49 10.25 1.26 -2.66
CA GLN A 49 10.67 2.65 -2.42
C GLN A 49 10.59 3.03 -0.94
N ALA A 50 9.51 2.68 -0.26
CA ALA A 50 9.34 2.96 1.17
C ALA A 50 10.30 2.16 2.07
N LYS A 51 10.75 0.99 1.61
CA LYS A 51 11.73 0.13 2.27
C LYS A 51 13.17 0.63 2.13
N GLU A 52 13.47 1.35 1.05
CA GLU A 52 14.77 1.99 0.83
C GLU A 52 14.98 3.26 1.70
N VAL A 53 13.90 3.81 2.25
CA VAL A 53 13.97 4.97 3.16
C VAL A 53 14.58 4.56 4.50
N SER A 54 15.61 5.29 4.91
CA SER A 54 16.22 5.17 6.23
C SER A 54 16.29 6.53 6.91
N TYR A 55 16.14 6.53 8.24
CA TYR A 55 16.32 7.72 9.04
C TYR A 55 16.63 7.31 10.48
N SER A 56 17.38 8.14 11.17
CA SER A 56 17.65 7.99 12.59
C SER A 56 17.80 9.35 13.23
N GLY A 57 17.37 9.48 14.48
CA GLY A 57 17.52 10.73 15.20
C GLY A 57 16.86 10.71 16.57
N ILE A 58 17.01 11.82 17.28
CA ILE A 58 16.40 12.06 18.58
C ILE A 58 15.20 12.98 18.39
N ILE A 59 14.07 12.67 19.03
CA ILE A 59 12.89 13.52 18.98
C ILE A 59 13.19 14.83 19.73
N ILE A 60 13.20 15.94 18.99
CA ILE A 60 13.40 17.29 19.56
C ILE A 60 12.09 18.05 19.72
N SER A 61 11.06 17.69 18.94
CA SER A 61 9.76 18.34 19.02
C SER A 61 8.62 17.39 18.68
N LYS A 62 7.44 17.73 19.20
CA LYS A 62 6.18 17.02 19.02
C LYS A 62 5.10 18.07 18.75
N LYS A 63 4.45 18.00 17.59
CA LYS A 63 3.41 18.93 17.17
C LYS A 63 2.14 18.17 16.80
N ILE A 64 0.99 18.75 17.12
CA ILE A 64 -0.31 18.28 16.65
C ILE A 64 -0.83 19.37 15.73
N ASP A 65 -1.11 19.02 14.48
CA ASP A 65 -1.54 20.01 13.49
C ASP A 65 -3.02 20.37 13.71
N LYS A 66 -3.28 21.44 14.47
CA LYS A 66 -4.63 21.86 14.87
C LYS A 66 -5.33 22.73 13.82
N LEU A 67 -5.09 22.45 12.53
CA LEU A 67 -5.54 23.32 11.43
C LEU A 67 -7.08 23.59 11.43
N PHE A 68 -7.90 22.76 12.09
CA PHE A 68 -9.37 22.92 12.12
C PHE A 68 -10.03 22.56 13.47
N GLY A 69 -9.46 23.00 14.61
CA GLY A 69 -10.11 22.87 15.93
C GLY A 69 -9.51 21.80 16.85
N GLU A 70 -10.35 21.16 17.67
CA GLU A 70 -9.89 20.17 18.64
C GLU A 70 -9.21 18.97 17.96
N PRO A 71 -8.10 18.45 18.53
CA PRO A 71 -7.36 17.36 17.93
C PRO A 71 -8.18 16.07 17.94
N THR A 72 -8.61 15.63 16.76
CA THR A 72 -9.34 14.37 16.56
C THR A 72 -8.36 13.21 16.32
N HIS A 73 -8.89 11.98 16.24
CA HIS A 73 -8.10 10.79 15.88
C HIS A 73 -7.49 10.86 14.48
N ARG A 74 -8.00 11.74 13.61
CA ARG A 74 -7.50 11.95 12.24
C ARG A 74 -6.48 13.07 12.14
N THR A 75 -6.26 13.81 13.22
CA THR A 75 -5.36 14.96 13.23
C THR A 75 -3.90 14.48 13.14
N PRO A 76 -3.11 14.95 12.16
CA PRO A 76 -1.70 14.57 12.03
C PRO A 76 -0.90 14.85 13.29
N ARG A 77 -0.14 13.85 13.74
CA ARG A 77 0.73 13.93 14.91
C ARG A 77 2.16 13.86 14.45
N ILE A 78 2.82 15.01 14.44
CA ILE A 78 4.13 15.18 13.82
C ILE A 78 5.21 15.14 14.91
N ILE A 79 6.24 14.36 14.67
CA ILE A 79 7.48 14.40 15.43
C ILE A 79 8.59 14.99 14.56
N THR A 80 9.45 15.80 15.17
CA THR A 80 10.63 16.38 14.52
C THR A 80 11.87 15.77 15.16
N LEU A 81 12.77 15.25 14.33
CA LEU A 81 14.06 14.74 14.75
C LEU A 81 15.12 15.84 14.76
N ASN A 82 16.21 15.63 15.50
CA ASN A 82 17.39 16.51 15.52
C ASN A 82 18.05 16.70 14.13
N SER A 83 17.76 15.84 13.17
CA SER A 83 18.15 16.01 11.75
C SER A 83 17.25 16.95 10.96
N ASN A 84 16.28 17.61 11.62
CA ASN A 84 15.16 18.36 11.02
C ASN A 84 14.22 17.49 10.16
N TYR A 85 14.35 16.17 10.24
CA TYR A 85 13.40 15.26 9.60
C TYR A 85 12.07 15.27 10.37
N GLU A 86 10.99 15.63 9.68
CA GLU A 86 9.64 15.60 10.22
C GLU A 86 8.85 14.40 9.71
N ARG A 87 8.03 13.83 10.59
CA ARG A 87 7.22 12.66 10.25
C ARG A 87 5.93 12.64 11.03
N SER A 88 4.85 12.25 10.34
CA SER A 88 3.59 11.89 10.97
C SER A 88 3.65 10.48 11.57
N VAL A 89 3.15 10.31 12.78
CA VAL A 89 3.04 9.02 13.48
C VAL A 89 1.60 8.78 13.93
N LEU A 90 1.25 7.52 14.13
CA LEU A 90 -0.07 7.16 14.66
C LEU A 90 -0.28 7.77 16.05
N PRO A 91 -1.51 8.18 16.41
CA PRO A 91 -1.79 8.74 17.74
C PRO A 91 -1.33 7.83 18.89
N SER A 92 -1.57 6.52 18.77
CA SER A 92 -1.17 5.51 19.75
C SER A 92 0.34 5.42 19.98
N ILE A 93 1.13 5.71 18.94
CA ILE A 93 2.58 5.78 19.01
C ILE A 93 2.98 7.14 19.60
N TYR A 94 2.43 8.23 19.06
CA TYR A 94 2.73 9.60 19.47
C TYR A 94 2.59 9.81 20.97
N ASP A 95 1.50 9.31 21.56
CA ASP A 95 1.22 9.51 22.99
C ASP A 95 2.22 8.79 23.90
N ARG A 96 2.88 7.73 23.41
CA ARG A 96 3.91 6.98 24.15
C ARG A 96 5.30 7.59 24.04
N LEU A 97 5.56 8.37 22.98
CA LEU A 97 6.86 8.99 22.72
C LEU A 97 7.08 10.24 23.58
N LYS A 98 8.33 10.44 23.99
CA LYS A 98 8.80 11.63 24.72
C LYS A 98 9.90 12.32 23.94
N ILE A 99 10.04 13.63 24.14
CA ILE A 99 11.22 14.38 23.68
C ILE A 99 12.46 13.73 24.31
N GLY A 100 13.52 13.54 23.52
CA GLY A 100 14.72 12.81 23.91
C GLY A 100 14.72 11.30 23.60
N ASP A 101 13.57 10.70 23.26
CA ASP A 101 13.55 9.33 22.73
C ASP A 101 14.25 9.30 21.35
N SER A 102 14.90 8.19 21.02
CA SER A 102 15.53 8.00 19.71
C SER A 102 14.73 7.08 18.81
N ILE A 103 14.81 7.32 17.50
CA ILE A 103 14.10 6.58 16.48
C ILE A 103 15.10 6.10 15.45
N ILE A 104 14.94 4.86 15.00
CA ILE A 104 15.79 4.25 13.98
C ILE A 104 14.92 3.46 13.01
N LYS A 105 14.97 3.84 11.72
CA LYS A 105 14.52 3.02 10.60
C LYS A 105 15.73 2.69 9.74
N ASN A 106 16.06 1.41 9.71
CA ASN A 106 17.13 0.91 8.86
C ASN A 106 16.64 0.76 7.42
N LYS A 107 17.55 1.02 6.47
CA LYS A 107 17.32 0.70 5.06
C LYS A 107 17.05 -0.80 4.93
N GLY A 108 16.07 -1.18 4.11
CA GLY A 108 15.69 -2.58 3.96
C GLY A 108 14.77 -3.11 5.07
N SER A 109 14.46 -2.30 6.10
CA SER A 109 13.59 -2.70 7.20
C SER A 109 12.15 -2.27 6.96
N ASP A 110 11.22 -3.17 7.24
CA ASP A 110 9.79 -2.84 7.30
C ASP A 110 9.40 -2.17 8.62
N SER A 111 10.27 -2.30 9.63
CA SER A 111 10.03 -1.85 10.99
C SER A 111 10.82 -0.61 11.37
N VAL A 112 10.20 0.21 12.22
CA VAL A 112 10.76 1.38 12.87
C VAL A 112 10.90 1.09 14.36
N TYR A 113 12.09 1.35 14.89
CA TYR A 113 12.41 1.10 16.29
C TYR A 113 12.44 2.41 17.05
N TYR A 114 11.80 2.42 18.21
CA TYR A 114 11.78 3.55 19.12
C TYR A 114 12.49 3.15 20.41
N TYR A 115 13.41 3.98 20.87
CA TYR A 115 14.22 3.72 22.04
C TYR A 115 14.06 4.82 23.09
N ARG A 116 14.06 4.41 24.35
CA ARG A 116 14.21 5.29 25.51
C ARG A 116 15.36 4.81 26.34
N ASN A 117 16.33 5.68 26.63
CA ASN A 117 17.52 5.33 27.42
C ASN A 117 18.19 4.02 26.93
N LYS A 118 18.39 3.90 25.60
CA LYS A 118 18.97 2.74 24.91
C LYS A 118 18.16 1.43 24.96
N ARG A 119 16.94 1.43 25.50
CA ARG A 119 16.03 0.27 25.48
C ARG A 119 14.93 0.48 24.44
N VAL A 120 14.60 -0.56 23.67
CA VAL A 120 13.47 -0.53 22.74
C VAL A 120 12.18 -0.41 23.56
N ILE A 121 11.38 0.60 23.26
CA ILE A 121 10.06 0.82 23.88
C ILE A 121 8.90 0.43 22.96
N LEU A 122 9.14 0.47 21.65
CA LEU A 122 8.13 0.18 20.64
C LEU A 122 8.83 -0.24 19.34
N ILE A 123 8.21 -1.17 18.64
CA ILE A 123 8.53 -1.54 17.26
C ILE A 123 7.25 -1.34 16.46
N ASP A 124 7.31 -0.52 15.42
CA ASP A 124 6.19 -0.29 14.49
C ASP A 124 6.49 -0.94 13.14
N ASP A 125 5.59 -1.79 12.65
CA ASP A 125 5.69 -2.39 11.31
C ASP A 125 5.02 -1.47 10.29
N GLU A 126 5.69 -0.36 10.03
CA GLU A 126 5.18 0.74 9.19
C GLU A 126 4.79 0.26 7.79
N LEU A 127 5.52 -0.72 7.24
CA LEU A 127 5.27 -1.20 5.88
C LEU A 127 4.29 -2.37 5.81
N LYS A 128 3.66 -2.77 6.92
CA LYS A 128 2.72 -3.91 6.96
C LYS A 128 1.64 -3.82 5.88
N TYR A 129 0.95 -2.69 5.80
CA TYR A 129 -0.13 -2.48 4.82
C TYR A 129 0.38 -2.54 3.37
N LEU A 130 1.54 -1.96 3.10
CA LEU A 130 2.15 -1.97 1.76
C LEU A 130 2.64 -3.38 1.37
N ARG A 131 3.18 -4.14 2.33
CA ARG A 131 3.61 -5.53 2.13
C ARG A 131 2.42 -6.45 1.83
N GLU A 132 1.35 -6.35 2.62
CA GLU A 132 0.13 -7.14 2.43
C GLU A 132 -0.57 -6.80 1.11
N SER A 133 -0.68 -5.52 0.77
CA SER A 133 -1.35 -5.08 -0.46
C SER A 133 -0.54 -5.30 -1.75
N SER A 134 0.79 -5.49 -1.64
CA SER A 134 1.67 -5.79 -2.78
C SER A 134 1.85 -7.30 -3.05
N LEU A 135 1.18 -8.17 -2.27
CA LEU A 135 1.31 -9.63 -2.34
C LEU A 135 2.76 -10.13 -2.17
N VAL A 136 3.65 -9.32 -1.57
CA VAL A 136 5.01 -9.73 -1.21
C VAL A 136 4.88 -10.62 0.03
N LYS A 137 4.84 -11.94 -0.17
CA LYS A 137 4.91 -12.90 0.93
C LYS A 137 6.31 -12.92 1.54
N LYS A 138 6.34 -13.12 2.86
CA LYS A 138 7.57 -13.35 3.65
C LYS A 138 8.29 -14.61 3.20
#